data_AF-A0A923P7H8-F1
#
_entry.id   AF-A0A923P7H8-F1
#
_cell.length_a   1.000
_cell.length_b   1.000
_cell.length_c   1.000
_cell.angle_alpha   90.00
_cell.angle_beta   90.00
_cell.angle_gamma   90.00
#
_symmetry.space_group_name_H-M   'P 1'
#
loop_
_entity.id
_entity.type
_entity.pdbx_description
1 polymer ?
#
loop_
_entity_poly.entity_id
_entity_poly.type
_entity_poly.pdbx_seq_one_letter_code
_entity_poly.pdbx_strand_id
1 'polypeptide(L)'
;FPDTPHYRDKELTKFFEYMSFRIPIICSDFPAWRRLIDGRFGIVVDADRLEMVAETIRTQDARFQEYREQPIGIPEEFTWESQLDSLERLYSDNE
;
A
#
# COMPACT_ATOMS: atom_id res chain seq x y z
N PHE A 1 -0.90 -5.95 19.61
CA PHE A 1 0.46 -5.48 19.27
C PHE A 1 0.72 -4.18 20.00
N PRO A 2 1.96 -3.89 20.44
CA PRO A 2 2.27 -2.63 21.11
C PRO A 2 2.27 -1.46 20.13
N ASP A 3 1.72 -0.33 20.55
CA ASP A 3 1.66 0.89 19.75
C ASP A 3 2.98 1.65 19.82
N THR A 4 3.84 1.46 18.81
CA THR A 4 5.17 2.10 18.74
C THR A 4 5.38 2.76 17.37
N PRO A 5 6.27 3.77 17.27
CA PRO A 5 6.57 4.44 15.99
C PRO A 5 6.96 3.46 14.88
N HIS A 6 7.76 2.44 15.21
CA HIS A 6 8.16 1.40 14.27
C HIS A 6 6.97 0.73 13.56
N TYR A 7 5.88 0.44 14.29
CA TYR A 7 4.70 -0.22 13.69
C TYR A 7 3.87 0.72 12.82
N ARG A 8 3.95 2.04 13.05
CA ARG A 8 3.26 3.06 12.25
C ARG A 8 4.03 3.45 11.00
N ASP A 9 5.35 3.28 11.02
CA ASP A 9 6.25 3.65 9.91
C ASP A 9 6.64 2.47 9.01
N LYS A 10 6.39 1.23 9.43
CA LYS A 10 6.73 0.03 8.65
C LYS A 10 5.77 -0.18 7.48
N GLU A 11 6.32 -0.41 6.30
CA GLU A 11 5.60 -0.92 5.14
C GLU A 11 5.39 -2.43 5.24
N LEU A 12 4.14 -2.86 5.04
CA LEU A 12 3.76 -4.27 5.18
C LEU A 12 3.95 -4.99 3.85
N THR A 13 4.65 -6.14 3.86
CA THR A 13 4.79 -7.01 2.68
C THR A 13 3.43 -7.41 2.09
N LYS A 14 2.40 -7.53 2.94
CA LYS A 14 1.02 -7.82 2.56
C LYS A 14 0.44 -6.82 1.55
N PHE A 15 0.82 -5.55 1.62
CA PHE A 15 0.35 -4.56 0.66
C PHE A 15 0.83 -4.88 -0.75
N PHE A 16 2.11 -5.22 -0.91
CA PHE A 16 2.67 -5.62 -2.19
C PHE A 16 2.09 -6.94 -2.72
N GLU A 17 1.76 -7.90 -1.83
CA GLU A 17 1.00 -9.10 -2.21
C GLU A 17 -0.39 -8.74 -2.75
N TYR A 18 -1.14 -7.89 -2.05
CA TYR A 18 -2.47 -7.48 -2.52
C TYR A 18 -2.40 -6.69 -3.82
N MET A 19 -1.38 -5.86 -3.99
CA MET A 19 -1.15 -5.17 -5.26
C MET A 19 -0.91 -6.16 -6.40
N SER A 20 -0.03 -7.16 -6.21
CA SER A 20 0.26 -8.16 -7.26
C SER A 20 -0.97 -8.97 -7.69
N PHE A 21 -1.93 -9.18 -6.78
CA PHE A 21 -3.22 -9.81 -7.06
C PHE A 21 -4.34 -8.83 -7.43
N ARG A 22 -4.05 -7.52 -7.55
CA ARG A 22 -5.03 -6.45 -7.84
C ARG A 22 -6.21 -6.43 -6.86
N ILE A 23 -5.93 -6.70 -5.59
CA ILE A 23 -6.89 -6.67 -4.50
C ILE A 23 -6.88 -5.27 -3.90
N PRO A 24 -7.98 -4.50 -3.97
CA PRO A 24 -8.04 -3.16 -3.38
C PRO A 24 -7.82 -3.18 -1.87
N ILE A 25 -7.08 -2.19 -1.36
CA ILE A 25 -6.65 -2.12 0.04
C ILE A 25 -7.50 -1.10 0.79
N ILE A 26 -7.98 -1.46 1.98
CA ILE A 26 -8.50 -0.52 2.98
C ILE A 26 -7.57 -0.62 4.19
N CYS A 27 -6.98 0.49 4.63
CA CYS A 27 -6.01 0.48 5.73
C CYS A 27 -6.15 1.70 6.66
N SER A 28 -5.60 1.58 7.86
CA SER A 28 -5.60 2.65 8.87
C SER A 28 -4.76 3.85 8.43
N ASP A 29 -5.13 5.02 8.93
CA ASP A 29 -4.40 6.27 8.70
C ASP A 29 -3.07 6.38 9.48
N PHE A 30 -2.06 5.64 9.02
CA PHE A 30 -0.69 5.84 9.45
C PHE A 30 0.13 6.55 8.36
N PRO A 31 1.11 7.40 8.73
CA PRO A 31 1.84 8.23 7.77
C PRO A 31 2.50 7.44 6.63
N ALA A 32 3.15 6.30 6.93
CA ALA A 32 3.78 5.47 5.91
C ALA A 32 2.75 4.85 4.96
N TRP A 33 1.64 4.34 5.51
CA TRP A 33 0.61 3.66 4.72
C TRP A 33 -0.18 4.66 3.87
N ARG A 34 -0.45 5.86 4.38
CA ARG A 34 -1.07 6.92 3.59
C ARG A 34 -0.24 7.28 2.37
N ARG A 35 1.07 7.46 2.53
CA ARG A 35 1.97 7.74 1.40
C ARG A 35 1.98 6.62 0.36
N LEU A 36 1.90 5.36 0.81
CA LEU A 36 1.96 4.19 -0.06
C LEU A 36 0.63 3.90 -0.76
N ILE A 37 -0.50 4.04 -0.06
CA ILE A 37 -1.80 3.48 -0.47
C ILE A 37 -2.77 4.53 -1.02
N ASP A 38 -2.86 5.70 -0.38
CA ASP A 38 -3.99 6.62 -0.54
C ASP A 38 -4.14 7.11 -1.99
N GLY A 39 -5.31 6.87 -2.58
CA GLY A 39 -5.64 7.32 -3.94
C GLY A 39 -4.92 6.58 -5.07
N ARG A 40 -3.99 5.65 -4.77
CA ARG A 40 -3.26 4.86 -5.77
C ARG A 40 -3.72 3.40 -5.80
N PHE A 41 -3.75 2.74 -4.65
CA PHE A 41 -3.95 1.28 -4.53
C PHE A 41 -5.05 0.91 -3.53
N GLY A 42 -5.68 1.92 -2.93
CA GLY A 42 -6.65 1.72 -1.88
C GLY A 42 -7.13 3.00 -1.24
N ILE A 43 -7.78 2.83 -0.09
CA ILE A 43 -8.36 3.91 0.71
C ILE A 43 -7.80 3.84 2.12
N VAL A 44 -7.43 5.01 2.63
CA VAL A 44 -7.02 5.18 4.01
C VAL A 44 -8.21 5.67 4.82
N VAL A 45 -8.45 5.02 5.95
CA VAL A 45 -9.57 5.32 6.85
C VAL A 45 -9.08 5.53 8.27
N ASP A 46 -9.79 6.40 9.00
CA ASP A 46 -9.64 6.48 10.45
C ASP A 46 -10.24 5.21 11.07
N ALA A 47 -9.37 4.36 11.63
CA ALA A 47 -9.76 3.05 12.16
C ALA A 47 -10.61 3.15 13.44
N ASP A 48 -10.57 4.28 14.15
CA ASP A 48 -11.38 4.52 15.34
C ASP A 48 -12.82 4.93 14.97
N ARG A 49 -13.09 5.21 13.70
CA ARG A 49 -14.40 5.57 13.17
C ARG A 49 -15.04 4.40 12.41
N LEU A 50 -15.61 3.46 13.17
CA LEU A 50 -16.19 2.22 12.63
C LEU A 50 -17.26 2.46 11.55
N GLU A 51 -18.06 3.51 11.65
CA GLU A 51 -19.08 3.85 10.66
C GLU A 51 -18.46 4.15 9.29
N MET A 52 -17.34 4.89 9.29
CA MET A 52 -16.58 5.23 8.07
C MET A 52 -15.96 3.99 7.43
N VAL A 53 -15.38 3.11 8.25
CA VAL A 53 -14.81 1.83 7.77
C VAL A 53 -15.91 0.99 7.13
N ALA A 54 -17.04 0.84 7.81
CA ALA A 54 -18.16 0.03 7.33
C ALA A 54 -18.80 0.62 6.06
N GLU A 55 -18.90 1.94 5.97
CA GLU A 55 -19.34 2.63 4.76
C GLU A 55 -18.40 2.36 3.59
N THR A 56 -17.09 2.53 3.77
CA THR A 56 -16.08 2.32 2.72
C THR A 56 -16.11 0.89 2.17
N ILE A 57 -16.31 -0.11 3.05
CA ILE A 57 -16.47 -1.51 2.64
C ILE A 57 -17.76 -1.71 1.84
N ARG A 58 -18.88 -1.10 2.28
CA ARG A 58 -20.20 -1.29 1.67
C ARG A 58 -20.34 -0.57 0.33
N THR A 59 -19.85 0.65 0.23
CA THR A 59 -20.00 1.47 -0.99
C THR A 59 -19.16 0.94 -2.14
N GLN A 60 -18.13 0.12 -1.86
CA GLN A 60 -17.18 -0.37 -2.85
C GLN A 60 -16.78 0.75 -3.82
N ASP A 61 -16.11 1.76 -3.26
CA ASP A 61 -15.64 2.95 -3.96
C ASP A 61 -15.22 2.65 -5.41
N ALA A 62 -15.66 3.47 -6.37
CA ALA A 62 -15.43 3.25 -7.80
C ALA A 62 -13.95 3.01 -8.13
N ARG A 63 -13.04 3.63 -7.37
CA ARG A 63 -11.58 3.45 -7.49
C ARG A 63 -11.14 1.99 -7.31
N PHE A 64 -11.88 1.18 -6.56
CA PHE A 64 -11.61 -0.24 -6.40
C PHE A 64 -11.82 -1.03 -7.69
N GLN A 65 -12.81 -0.65 -8.51
CA GLN A 65 -13.02 -1.29 -9.80
C GLN A 65 -11.97 -0.85 -10.80
N GLU A 66 -11.69 0.46 -10.85
CA GLU A 66 -10.59 1.01 -11.66
C GLU A 66 -9.27 0.30 -11.35
N TYR A 67 -8.98 0.05 -10.07
CA TYR A 67 -7.78 -0.65 -9.66
C TYR A 67 -7.73 -2.11 -10.14
N ARG A 68 -8.84 -2.84 -10.03
CA ARG A 68 -8.93 -4.25 -10.48
C ARG A 68 -8.73 -4.39 -11.99
N GLU A 69 -9.19 -3.40 -12.75
CA GLU A 69 -9.12 -3.37 -14.21
C GLU A 69 -7.74 -2.92 -14.72
N GLN A 70 -6.87 -2.38 -13.87
CA GLN A 70 -5.54 -1.97 -14.30
C GLN A 70 -4.74 -3.16 -14.82
N PRO A 71 -4.08 -3.03 -15.99
CA PRO A 71 -3.30 -4.11 -16.57
C PRO A 71 -2.04 -4.44 -15.75
N ILE A 72 -1.59 -3.52 -14.90
CA ILE A 72 -0.41 -3.65 -14.04
C ILE A 72 -0.87 -4.04 -12.63
N GLY A 73 -0.31 -5.12 -12.08
CA GLY A 73 -0.61 -5.56 -10.70
C GLY A 73 0.22 -4.81 -9.67
N ILE A 74 1.54 -4.99 -9.74
CA ILE A 74 2.50 -4.26 -8.92
C ILE A 74 3.12 -3.11 -9.74
N PRO A 75 3.17 -1.87 -9.21
CA PRO A 75 3.88 -0.76 -9.85
C PRO A 75 5.32 -1.10 -10.17
N GLU A 76 5.83 -0.55 -11.27
CA GLU A 76 7.22 -0.77 -11.72
C GLU A 76 8.24 -0.42 -10.64
N GLU A 77 7.98 0.64 -9.85
CA GLU A 77 8.84 1.08 -8.74
C GLU A 77 8.96 0.07 -7.59
N PHE A 78 8.11 -0.97 -7.56
CA PHE A 78 8.09 -2.00 -6.51
C PHE A 78 8.40 -3.40 -7.04
N THR A 79 8.86 -3.53 -8.29
CA THR A 79 9.28 -4.81 -8.88
C THR A 79 10.62 -5.28 -8.33
N TRP A 80 10.91 -6.57 -8.45
CA TRP A 80 12.22 -7.10 -8.05
C TRP A 80 13.37 -6.47 -8.84
N GLU A 81 13.15 -6.20 -10.13
CA GLU A 81 14.10 -5.55 -11.00
C GLU A 81 14.44 -4.14 -10.47
N SER A 82 13.43 -3.31 -10.17
CA SER A 82 13.66 -1.96 -9.65
C SER A 82 14.35 -1.94 -8.28
N GLN A 83 14.01 -2.91 -7.42
CA GLN A 83 14.63 -3.03 -6.10
C GLN A 83 16.05 -3.56 -6.19
N LEU A 84 16.34 -4.47 -7.13
CA LEU A 84 17.69 -4.93 -7.43
C LEU A 84 18.57 -3.75 -7.89
N ASP A 85 18.11 -2.94 -8.84
CA ASP A 85 18.86 -1.76 -9.32
C ASP A 85 19.18 -0.79 -8.19
N SER A 86 18.28 -0.67 -7.20
CA SER A 86 18.46 0.19 -6.04
C SER A 86 19.52 -0.38 -5.08
N LEU A 87 19.53 -1.71 -4.90
CA LEU A 87 20.55 -2.38 -4.10
C LEU A 87 21.92 -2.34 -4.77
N GLU A 88 22.00 -2.59 -6.07
CA GLU A 88 23.26 -2.52 -6.83
C GLU A 88 23.89 -1.13 -6.69
N ARG A 89 23.12 -0.06 -6.90
CA ARG A 89 23.57 1.33 -6.67
C ARG A 89 24.09 1.55 -5.26
N LEU A 90 23.34 1.10 -4.24
CA LEU A 90 23.75 1.24 -2.84
C LEU A 90 25.08 0.55 -2.56
N TYR A 91 25.33 -0.63 -3.13
CA TYR A 91 26.57 -1.36 -2.90
C TYR A 91 27.74 -0.84 -3.75
N SER A 92 27.48 -0.27 -4.94
CA SER A 92 28.50 0.34 -5.79
C SER A 92 28.96 1.72 -5.30
N ASP A 93 28.09 2.51 -4.66
CA ASP A 93 28.43 3.85 -4.14
C ASP A 93 29.27 3.81 -2.83
N ASN A 94 29.54 2.61 -2.30
CA ASN A 94 30.33 2.38 -1.09
C ASN A 94 31.76 1.86 -1.36
N GLU A 95 32.19 1.86 -2.63
CA GLU A 95 33.59 1.64 -3.07
C GLU A 95 34.31 2.97 -3.37
#